data_AF-A0A9X6AG17-F1
#
_entry.id   AF-A0A9X6AG17-F1
#
_cell.length_a   1.000
_cell.length_b   1.000
_cell.length_c   1.000
_cell.angle_alpha   90.00
_cell.angle_beta   90.00
_cell.angle_gamma   90.00
#
_symmetry.space_group_name_H-M   'P 1'
#
loop_
_entity.id
_entity.type
_entity.pdbx_description
1 polymer ?
#
loop_
_entity_poly.entity_id
_entity_poly.type
_entity_poly.pdbx_seq_one_letter_code
_entity_poly.pdbx_strand_id
1 'polypeptide(L)'
;MSGNSDPLTPRAKLAVTAGKAAAAVSRAAGRGSGSVIGGRVALKLDPDLLARLATHLDVILVSATNGKTTTTRLIAEALRAAGPVVS
;
A
#
# COMPACT_ATOMS: atom_id res chain seq x y z
N MET A 1 -12.63 -5.63 17.43
CA MET A 1 -12.05 -6.77 16.71
C MET A 1 -10.59 -6.88 17.12
N SER A 2 -10.19 -7.98 17.76
CA SER A 2 -8.81 -8.23 18.16
C SER A 2 -7.91 -8.31 16.92
N GLY A 3 -6.97 -7.37 16.79
CA GLY A 3 -5.99 -7.33 15.71
C GLY A 3 -4.99 -8.48 15.83
N ASN A 4 -5.38 -9.67 15.36
CA ASN A 4 -4.43 -10.75 15.14
C ASN A 4 -3.69 -10.45 13.84
N SER A 5 -2.55 -9.77 13.95
CA SER A 5 -1.63 -9.60 12.83
C SER A 5 -0.87 -10.90 12.68
N ASP A 6 -1.44 -11.84 11.91
CA ASP A 6 -0.70 -13.03 11.53
C ASP A 6 0.66 -12.61 10.94
N PRO A 7 1.77 -13.14 11.47
CA PRO A 7 3.10 -12.76 11.02
C PRO A 7 3.20 -12.92 9.50
N LEU A 8 3.73 -11.90 8.82
CA LEU A 8 3.99 -11.98 7.39
C LEU A 8 4.80 -13.23 7.07
N THR A 9 4.34 -14.00 6.09
CA THR A 9 5.07 -15.18 5.61
C THR A 9 6.48 -14.78 5.15
N PRO A 10 7.48 -15.68 5.19
CA PRO A 10 8.81 -15.38 4.67
C PRO A 10 8.80 -14.88 3.22
N ARG A 11 7.89 -15.43 2.40
CA ARG A 11 7.65 -14.99 1.02
C ARG A 11 7.15 -13.55 0.95
N ALA A 12 6.16 -13.17 1.76
CA ALA A 12 5.65 -11.80 1.82
C ALA A 12 6.72 -10.81 2.27
N LYS A 13 7.54 -11.17 3.27
CA LYS A 13 8.69 -10.35 3.72
C LYS A 13 9.69 -10.13 2.59
N LEU A 14 10.06 -11.19 1.87
CA LEU A 14 10.95 -11.12 0.71
C LEU A 14 10.36 -10.26 -0.42
N ALA A 15 9.06 -10.40 -0.70
CA ALA A 15 8.38 -9.61 -1.71
C ALA A 15 8.43 -8.11 -1.38
N VAL A 16 8.18 -7.74 -0.11
CA VAL A 16 8.27 -6.34 0.36
C VAL A 16 9.69 -5.80 0.23
N THR A 17 10.71 -6.54 0.67
CA THR A 17 12.10 -6.08 0.61
C THR A 17 12.58 -5.93 -0.84
N ALA A 18 12.29 -6.89 -1.71
CA ALA A 18 12.60 -6.81 -3.12
C ALA A 18 11.90 -5.65 -3.83
N GLY A 19 10.61 -5.42 -3.53
CA GLY A 19 9.87 -4.26 -4.04
C GLY A 19 10.48 -2.93 -3.60
N LYS A 20 10.86 -2.80 -2.33
CA LYS A 20 11.54 -1.61 -1.79
C LYS A 20 12.90 -1.39 -2.46
N ALA A 21 13.69 -2.44 -2.67
CA ALA A 21 14.97 -2.37 -3.35
C ALA A 21 14.81 -1.92 -4.81
N ALA A 22 13.87 -2.51 -5.55
CA ALA A 22 13.57 -2.11 -6.93
C ALA A 22 13.12 -0.63 -7.02
N ALA A 23 12.27 -0.18 -6.09
CA ALA A 23 11.85 1.21 -6.01
C ALA A 23 13.03 2.15 -5.70
N ALA A 24 13.95 1.76 -4.80
CA ALA A 24 15.14 2.53 -4.47
C ALA A 24 16.09 2.67 -5.67
N VAL A 25 16.35 1.57 -6.40
CA VAL A 25 17.15 1.59 -7.62
C VAL A 25 16.50 2.47 -8.68
N SER A 26 15.18 2.39 -8.87
CA SER A 26 14.46 3.24 -9.82
C SER A 26 14.57 4.73 -9.50
N ARG A 27 14.51 5.10 -8.22
CA ARG A 27 14.70 6.50 -7.80
C ARG A 27 16.14 6.95 -8.00
N ALA A 28 17.12 6.13 -7.62
CA ALA A 28 18.54 6.43 -7.81
C ALA A 28 18.90 6.60 -9.29
N ALA A 29 18.26 5.85 -10.18
CA ALA A 29 18.41 5.96 -11.62
C ALA A 29 17.58 7.09 -12.27
N GLY A 30 16.88 7.92 -11.49
CA GLY A 30 16.09 9.05 -12.00
C GLY A 30 14.83 8.64 -12.79
N ARG A 31 14.35 7.40 -12.65
CA ARG A 31 13.23 6.86 -13.46
C ARG A 31 11.85 7.08 -12.81
N GLY A 32 11.70 8.12 -11.99
CA GLY A 32 10.47 8.45 -11.25
C GLY A 32 10.46 7.93 -9.80
N SER A 33 9.28 7.93 -9.17
CA SER A 33 9.11 7.64 -7.73
C SER A 33 9.44 6.20 -7.31
N GLY A 34 9.54 5.29 -8.27
CA GLY A 34 9.78 3.87 -8.05
C GLY A 34 8.56 3.08 -7.55
N SER A 35 7.40 3.72 -7.38
CA SER A 35 6.19 3.07 -6.83
C SER A 35 5.68 1.93 -7.73
N VAL A 36 5.60 2.18 -9.03
CA VAL A 36 5.09 1.20 -10.02
C VAL A 36 5.98 -0.03 -10.09
N ILE A 37 7.30 0.15 -10.24
CA ILE A 37 8.23 -0.98 -10.35
C ILE A 37 8.34 -1.76 -9.03
N GLY A 38 8.34 -1.05 -7.89
CA GLY A 38 8.38 -1.69 -6.58
C GLY A 38 7.15 -2.56 -6.34
N GLY A 39 5.95 -2.04 -6.64
CA GLY A 39 4.71 -2.79 -6.56
C GLY A 39 4.69 -3.99 -7.51
N ARG A 40 5.13 -3.80 -8.76
CA ARG A 40 5.19 -4.90 -9.76
C ARG A 40 6.13 -6.02 -9.33
N VAL A 41 7.32 -5.70 -8.81
CA VAL A 41 8.28 -6.70 -8.32
C VAL A 41 7.71 -7.44 -7.11
N ALA A 42 7.15 -6.71 -6.14
CA ALA A 42 6.57 -7.30 -4.95
C ALA A 42 5.40 -8.25 -5.29
N LEU A 43 4.45 -7.82 -6.12
CA LEU A 43 3.30 -8.63 -6.53
C LEU A 43 3.68 -9.81 -7.42
N LYS A 44 4.77 -9.71 -8.19
CA LYS A 44 5.27 -10.85 -8.96
C LYS A 44 5.90 -11.92 -8.06
N LEU A 45 6.51 -11.51 -6.95
CA LEU A 45 7.05 -12.41 -5.94
C LEU A 45 5.97 -12.98 -5.02
N ASP A 46 4.94 -12.21 -4.69
CA ASP A 46 3.80 -12.69 -3.90
C ASP A 46 2.49 -12.06 -4.43
N PRO A 47 1.72 -12.81 -5.24
CA PRO A 47 0.46 -12.31 -5.82
C PRO A 47 -0.59 -11.93 -4.77
N ASP A 48 -0.56 -12.56 -3.60
CA ASP A 48 -1.53 -12.31 -2.51
C ASP A 48 -1.06 -11.21 -1.55
N LEU A 49 0.09 -10.58 -1.81
CA LEU A 49 0.74 -9.68 -0.88
C LEU A 49 -0.17 -8.54 -0.42
N LEU A 50 -0.91 -7.92 -1.34
CA LEU A 50 -1.81 -6.81 -0.98
C LEU A 50 -2.93 -7.28 -0.05
N ALA A 51 -3.52 -8.46 -0.29
CA ALA A 51 -4.54 -9.01 0.60
C ALA A 51 -3.97 -9.28 2.00
N ARG A 52 -2.75 -9.85 2.09
CA ARG A 52 -2.06 -10.11 3.36
C ARG A 52 -1.66 -8.82 4.11
N LEU A 53 -1.33 -7.76 3.39
CA LEU A 53 -1.00 -6.48 4.00
C LEU A 53 -2.26 -5.71 4.42
N ALA A 54 -3.39 -5.94 3.77
CA ALA A 54 -4.64 -5.24 4.06
C ALA A 54 -5.48 -5.90 5.16
N THR A 55 -5.15 -7.10 5.63
CA THR A 55 -5.99 -7.89 6.56
C THR A 55 -6.33 -7.19 7.88
N HIS A 56 -5.54 -6.20 8.29
CA HIS A 56 -5.71 -5.45 9.53
C HIS A 56 -6.18 -4.01 9.29
N LEU A 57 -6.59 -3.67 8.06
CA LEU A 57 -7.03 -2.34 7.67
C LEU A 57 -8.53 -2.36 7.33
N ASP A 58 -9.25 -1.35 7.81
CA ASP A 58 -10.56 -1.01 7.28
C ASP A 58 -10.37 -0.21 5.98
N VAL A 59 -10.77 -0.79 4.85
CA VAL A 59 -10.49 -0.23 3.51
C VAL A 59 -11.72 0.46 2.94
N ILE A 60 -11.58 1.73 2.57
CA ILE A 60 -12.61 2.52 1.88
C ILE A 60 -12.15 2.78 0.44
N LEU A 61 -12.96 2.37 -0.55
CA LEU A 61 -12.71 2.63 -1.97
C LEU A 61 -13.49 3.87 -2.43
N VAL A 62 -12.77 4.88 -2.92
CA VAL A 62 -13.37 6.09 -3.51
C VAL A 62 -13.21 6.05 -5.02
N SER A 63 -14.33 5.96 -5.75
CA SER A 63 -14.37 6.07 -7.22
C SER A 63 -15.21 7.26 -7.65
N ALA A 64 -14.77 7.96 -8.70
CA ALA A 64 -15.49 9.07 -9.31
C ALA A 64 -14.92 9.35 -10.71
N THR A 65 -15.68 10.00 -11.60
CA THR A 65 -15.16 10.50 -12.88
C THR A 65 -14.13 11.60 -12.64
N ASN A 66 -14.48 12.59 -11.81
CA ASN A 66 -13.62 13.68 -11.34
C ASN A 66 -13.62 13.76 -9.81
N GLY A 67 -12.62 14.40 -9.21
CA GLY A 67 -12.64 14.71 -7.77
C GLY A 67 -12.24 13.58 -6.82
N LYS A 68 -11.81 12.40 -7.31
CA LYS A 68 -11.34 11.26 -6.48
C LYS A 68 -10.38 11.71 -5.36
N THR A 69 -9.33 12.44 -5.72
CA THR A 69 -8.31 12.90 -4.77
C THR A 69 -8.87 13.88 -3.73
N THR A 70 -9.70 14.82 -4.16
CA THR A 70 -10.32 15.82 -3.27
C THR A 70 -11.24 15.13 -2.27
N THR A 71 -12.15 14.27 -2.74
CA THR A 71 -13.06 13.51 -1.89
C THR A 71 -12.30 12.58 -0.94
N THR A 72 -11.26 11.89 -1.42
CA THR A 72 -10.42 11.02 -0.58
C THR A 72 -9.78 11.81 0.56
N ARG A 73 -9.25 13.01 0.28
CA ARG A 73 -8.66 13.88 1.32
C ARG A 73 -9.69 14.36 2.33
N LEU A 74 -10.86 14.81 1.87
CA LEU A 74 -11.93 15.26 2.78
C LEU A 74 -12.40 14.14 3.71
N ILE A 75 -12.58 12.92 3.19
CA ILE A 75 -12.93 11.74 3.99
C ILE A 75 -11.80 11.42 4.98
N ALA A 76 -10.55 11.42 4.53
CA ALA A 76 -9.42 11.14 5.40
C ALA A 76 -9.32 12.14 6.55
N GLU A 77 -9.43 13.44 6.28
CA GLU A 77 -9.43 14.49 7.31
C GLU A 77 -10.60 14.34 8.29
N ALA A 78 -11.81 14.04 7.81
CA ALA A 78 -12.96 13.82 8.67
C ALA A 78 -12.77 12.61 9.61
N LEU A 79 -12.10 11.55 9.13
CA LEU A 79 -11.84 10.33 9.90
C LEU A 79 -10.63 10.43 10.84
N ARG A 80 -9.72 11.40 10.66
CA ARG A 80 -8.51 11.54 11.52
C ARG A 80 -8.83 11.63 13.00
N ALA A 81 -9.96 12.25 13.37
CA ALA A 81 -10.38 12.36 14.77
C ALA A 81 -10.74 11.01 15.41
N ALA A 82 -11.11 10.01 14.59
CA ALA A 82 -11.47 8.68 15.04
C ALA A 82 -10.28 7.71 15.08
N GLY A 83 -9.16 8.04 14.45
CA GLY A 83 -7.95 7.23 14.48
C GLY A 83 -6.98 7.51 13.33
N PRO A 84 -5.88 6.74 13.23
CA PRO A 84 -4.93 6.85 12.14
C PRO A 84 -5.58 6.52 10.80
N VAL A 85 -5.43 7.42 9.82
CA VAL A 85 -5.92 7.24 8.45
C VAL A 85 -4.76 7.40 7.47
N VAL A 86 -4.71 6.51 6.48
CA VAL A 86 -3.77 6.57 5.35
C VAL A 86 -4.60 6.61 4.06
N SER A 87 -4.25 7.52 3.15
CA SER A 87 -4.95 7.77 1.88
C SER A 87 -3.99 7.97 0.72
#